data_AF-A0A829HUR8-F1
#
_entry.id   AF-A0A829HUR8-F1
#
_cell.length_a   1.000
_cell.length_b   1.000
_cell.length_c   1.000
_cell.angle_alpha   90.00
_cell.angle_beta   90.00
_cell.angle_gamma   90.00
#
_symmetry.space_group_name_H-M   'P 1'
#
loop_
_entity.id
_entity.type
_entity.pdbx_description
1 polymer ?
#
loop_
_entity_poly.entity_id
_entity_poly.type
_entity_poly.pdbx_seq_one_letter_code
_entity_poly.pdbx_strand_id
1 'polypeptide(L)'
;MVELRRHGSEVASVFDLLGTDENDLTSALGFTMARCPQLCEAIAARIGVGGGDAVIAMEVRHAEGRTDLELRVGQDLFVFEAKAGWLLPGVEQLARYTSSIRGNGALITLSQASRALAAHRLPPEVNGVPVFHLPWREVLDDIREVEPRCRGRERMWLQELNQYLKGVVRMVDVADSWAYCVALNDERPGDGPISFKEFVQEHGTYFHPFGTGGWPLEPANFLAFRWEGWLREVHRVIGTEVIADLSDLYRWMADYPEAHRPHMIYTLGPALRFEPIPNGTTYRARRFKVLLDQLLTASTLYEAETASRLLAKNI
;
A
#
# COMPACT_ATOMS: atom_id res chain seq x y z
N MET A 1 32.26 -2.73 -12.38
CA MET A 1 30.93 -3.14 -11.91
C MET A 1 30.11 -3.43 -13.15
N VAL A 2 29.41 -4.57 -13.23
CA VAL A 2 28.59 -4.91 -14.39
C VAL A 2 27.16 -4.46 -14.08
N GLU A 3 26.57 -3.69 -14.96
CA GLU A 3 25.18 -3.24 -14.83
C GLU A 3 24.24 -4.39 -15.23
N LEU A 4 23.29 -4.73 -14.36
CA LEU A 4 22.26 -5.73 -14.63
C LEU A 4 20.89 -5.04 -14.67
N ARG A 5 20.19 -5.20 -15.79
CA ARG A 5 18.84 -4.66 -15.99
C ARG A 5 17.87 -5.73 -16.46
N ARG A 6 16.61 -5.63 -16.03
CA ARG A 6 15.48 -6.43 -16.50
C ARG A 6 14.38 -5.48 -16.95
N HIS A 7 13.94 -5.60 -18.20
CA HIS A 7 12.92 -4.72 -18.81
C HIS A 7 13.21 -3.21 -18.66
N GLY A 8 14.49 -2.82 -18.65
CA GLY A 8 14.91 -1.41 -18.52
C GLY A 8 15.16 -0.94 -17.09
N SER A 9 14.67 -1.67 -16.09
CA SER A 9 14.87 -1.40 -14.65
C SER A 9 16.14 -2.04 -14.12
N GLU A 10 16.80 -1.37 -13.18
CA GLU A 10 17.94 -1.91 -12.44
C GLU A 10 17.53 -3.14 -11.63
N VAL A 11 18.36 -4.18 -11.64
CA VAL A 11 18.21 -5.36 -10.77
C VAL A 11 19.10 -5.14 -9.55
N ALA A 12 18.49 -4.67 -8.48
CA ALA A 12 19.13 -4.33 -7.22
C ALA A 12 19.26 -5.55 -6.29
N SER A 13 18.34 -6.50 -6.39
CA SER A 13 18.34 -7.79 -5.70
C SER A 13 18.07 -8.94 -6.68
N VAL A 14 18.56 -10.14 -6.37
CA VAL A 14 18.20 -11.38 -7.07
C VAL A 14 16.69 -11.62 -7.11
N PHE A 15 15.92 -11.13 -6.12
CA PHE A 15 14.46 -11.28 -6.10
C PHE A 15 13.75 -10.37 -7.10
N ASP A 16 14.39 -9.30 -7.60
CA ASP A 16 13.84 -8.48 -8.71
C ASP A 16 13.69 -9.30 -10.01
N LEU A 17 14.31 -10.48 -10.09
CA LEU A 17 14.14 -11.42 -11.20
C LEU A 17 12.79 -12.13 -11.21
N LEU A 18 12.08 -12.19 -10.07
CA LEU A 18 10.72 -12.72 -9.97
C LEU A 18 9.74 -11.72 -10.61
N GLY A 19 9.63 -10.55 -9.99
CA GLY A 19 8.69 -9.49 -10.35
C GLY A 19 8.30 -8.72 -9.10
N THR A 20 7.12 -8.12 -9.09
CA THR A 20 6.63 -7.32 -7.96
C THR A 20 5.16 -7.60 -7.63
N ASP A 21 4.60 -8.70 -8.15
CA ASP A 21 3.23 -9.10 -7.83
C ASP A 21 3.16 -9.80 -6.46
N GLU A 22 1.94 -10.09 -5.99
CA GLU A 22 1.74 -10.70 -4.68
C GLU A 22 2.43 -12.07 -4.53
N ASN A 23 2.46 -12.89 -5.60
CA ASN A 23 3.09 -14.21 -5.57
C ASN A 23 4.62 -14.08 -5.54
N ASP A 24 5.18 -13.09 -6.24
CA ASP A 24 6.61 -12.82 -6.23
C ASP A 24 7.08 -12.47 -4.81
N LEU A 25 6.30 -11.63 -4.11
CA LEU A 25 6.59 -11.18 -2.74
C LEU A 25 6.55 -12.33 -1.74
N THR A 26 5.50 -13.16 -1.79
CA THR A 26 5.38 -14.33 -0.91
C THR A 26 6.41 -15.40 -1.24
N SER A 27 6.79 -15.56 -2.51
CA SER A 27 7.85 -16.47 -2.93
C SER A 27 9.22 -16.06 -2.40
N ALA A 28 9.57 -14.77 -2.51
CA ALA A 28 10.80 -14.22 -1.96
C ALA A 28 10.85 -14.38 -0.43
N LEU A 29 9.73 -14.11 0.25
CA LEU A 29 9.61 -14.31 1.69
C LEU A 29 9.77 -15.79 2.08
N GLY A 30 9.01 -16.69 1.45
CA GLY A 30 9.02 -18.13 1.75
C GLY A 30 10.39 -18.77 1.49
N PHE A 31 11.05 -18.41 0.39
CA PHE A 31 12.43 -18.84 0.12
C PHE A 31 13.37 -18.37 1.22
N THR A 32 13.28 -17.10 1.63
CA THR A 32 14.21 -16.54 2.62
C THR A 32 13.99 -17.15 4.00
N MET A 33 12.73 -17.36 4.42
CA MET A 33 12.41 -18.07 5.66
C MET A 33 12.96 -19.51 5.65
N ALA A 34 12.91 -20.21 4.51
CA ALA A 34 13.47 -21.56 4.37
C ALA A 34 15.02 -21.59 4.41
N ARG A 35 15.68 -20.46 4.12
CA ARG A 35 17.15 -20.32 4.15
C ARG A 35 17.68 -19.62 5.39
N CYS A 36 16.81 -19.00 6.19
CA CYS A 36 17.14 -18.31 7.43
C CYS A 36 16.13 -18.70 8.51
N PRO A 37 16.41 -19.76 9.30
CA PRO A 37 15.54 -20.22 10.37
C PRO A 37 15.19 -19.12 11.38
N GLN A 38 16.11 -18.20 11.66
CA GLN A 38 15.88 -17.10 12.60
C GLN A 38 14.83 -16.10 12.11
N LEU A 39 14.70 -15.90 10.79
CA LEU A 39 13.59 -15.11 10.24
C LEU A 39 12.27 -15.88 10.32
N CYS A 40 12.30 -17.18 10.03
CA CYS A 40 11.13 -18.04 10.17
C CYS A 40 10.59 -18.02 11.61
N GLU A 41 11.46 -18.14 12.61
CA GLU A 41 11.13 -18.03 14.02
C GLU A 41 10.56 -16.66 14.39
N ALA A 42 11.15 -15.57 13.89
CA ALA A 42 10.66 -14.21 14.17
C ALA A 42 9.23 -14.00 13.62
N ILE A 43 8.99 -14.42 12.38
CA ILE A 43 7.66 -14.32 11.75
C ILE A 43 6.66 -15.24 12.47
N ALA A 44 7.05 -16.49 12.77
CA ALA A 44 6.21 -17.43 13.51
C ALA A 44 5.79 -16.85 14.87
N ALA A 45 6.74 -16.31 15.65
CA ALA A 45 6.44 -15.67 16.93
C ALA A 45 5.47 -14.50 16.78
N ARG A 46 5.62 -13.68 15.72
CA ARG A 46 4.76 -12.53 15.44
C ARG A 46 3.31 -12.90 15.11
N ILE A 47 3.09 -14.09 14.56
CA ILE A 47 1.74 -14.64 14.31
C ILE A 47 1.27 -15.58 15.44
N GLY A 48 1.95 -15.56 16.60
CA GLY A 48 1.55 -16.31 17.79
C GLY A 48 1.91 -17.79 17.77
N VAL A 49 2.84 -18.20 16.90
CA VAL A 49 3.26 -19.59 16.73
C VAL A 49 4.52 -19.87 17.55
N GLY A 50 4.48 -20.94 18.33
CA GLY A 50 5.62 -21.41 19.13
C GLY A 50 6.71 -22.07 18.27
N GLY A 51 7.87 -22.35 18.90
CA GLY A 51 8.96 -23.04 18.23
C GLY A 51 8.61 -24.48 17.82
N GLY A 52 9.24 -24.97 16.76
CA GLY A 52 9.07 -26.34 16.25
C GLY A 52 9.63 -26.50 14.85
N ASP A 53 9.60 -27.74 14.34
CA ASP A 53 10.02 -28.03 12.96
C ASP A 53 9.03 -27.42 11.97
N ALA A 54 9.47 -26.35 11.30
CA ALA A 54 8.71 -25.63 10.31
C ALA A 54 8.90 -26.20 8.90
N VAL A 55 7.80 -26.35 8.16
CA VAL A 55 7.80 -26.68 6.74
C VAL A 55 7.14 -25.55 5.98
N ILE A 56 7.83 -25.04 4.96
CA ILE A 56 7.34 -23.98 4.09
C ILE A 56 6.95 -24.58 2.75
N ALA A 57 5.75 -24.28 2.30
CA ALA A 57 5.28 -24.59 0.95
C ALA A 57 4.77 -23.30 0.29
N MET A 58 4.97 -23.16 -1.01
CA MET A 58 4.56 -21.97 -1.77
C MET A 58 3.69 -22.44 -2.93
N GLU A 59 2.71 -21.62 -3.31
CA GLU A 59 1.86 -21.87 -4.48
C GLU A 59 1.13 -23.24 -4.45
N VAL A 60 0.67 -23.68 -3.27
CA VAL A 60 0.03 -24.99 -3.11
C VAL A 60 -1.37 -24.99 -3.73
N ARG A 61 -1.60 -25.91 -4.67
CA ARG A 61 -2.91 -26.07 -5.31
C ARG A 61 -3.84 -26.91 -4.45
N HIS A 62 -5.00 -26.36 -4.15
CA HIS A 62 -6.13 -27.01 -3.53
C HIS A 62 -7.30 -27.09 -4.53
N ALA A 63 -8.36 -27.81 -4.16
CA ALA A 63 -9.58 -27.87 -5.00
C ALA A 63 -10.23 -26.49 -5.20
N GLU A 64 -10.04 -25.59 -4.23
CA GLU A 64 -10.75 -24.31 -4.10
C GLU A 64 -9.91 -23.10 -4.55
N GLY A 65 -8.62 -23.31 -4.85
CA GLY A 65 -7.69 -22.24 -5.21
C GLY A 65 -6.23 -22.64 -5.05
N ARG A 66 -5.35 -21.65 -5.09
CA ARG A 66 -3.91 -21.80 -4.87
C ARG A 66 -3.51 -20.82 -3.76
N THR A 67 -2.89 -21.33 -2.71
CA THR A 67 -2.37 -20.51 -1.62
C THR A 67 -1.03 -19.89 -2.02
N ASP A 68 -0.75 -18.66 -1.57
CA ASP A 68 0.50 -17.99 -1.92
C ASP A 68 1.67 -18.62 -1.15
N LEU A 69 1.50 -18.77 0.16
CA LEU A 69 2.50 -19.31 1.09
C LEU A 69 1.82 -20.07 2.23
N GLU A 70 2.37 -21.21 2.60
CA GLU A 70 1.95 -22.03 3.72
C GLU A 70 3.12 -22.27 4.67
N LEU A 71 2.88 -22.07 5.96
CA LEU A 71 3.78 -22.45 7.04
C LEU A 71 3.11 -23.53 7.85
N ARG A 72 3.75 -24.69 7.96
CA ARG A 72 3.30 -25.78 8.82
C ARG A 72 4.28 -25.96 9.97
N VAL A 73 3.76 -25.95 11.20
CA VAL A 73 4.53 -26.24 12.42
C VAL A 73 3.84 -27.39 13.15
N GLY A 74 4.45 -28.57 13.13
CA GLY A 74 3.78 -29.79 13.60
C GLY A 74 2.51 -30.10 12.80
N GLN A 75 1.35 -30.03 13.47
CA GLN A 75 0.01 -30.22 12.87
C GLN A 75 -0.69 -28.90 12.53
N ASP A 76 -0.15 -27.77 12.96
CA ASP A 76 -0.76 -26.45 12.77
C ASP A 76 -0.39 -25.92 11.38
N LEU A 77 -1.40 -25.50 10.61
CA LEU A 77 -1.22 -24.93 9.27
C LEU A 77 -1.60 -23.45 9.25
N PHE A 78 -0.66 -22.61 8.84
CA PHE A 78 -0.85 -21.18 8.65
C PHE A 78 -0.81 -20.87 7.16
N VAL A 79 -1.92 -20.34 6.63
CA VAL A 79 -2.03 -20.00 5.20
C VAL A 79 -1.90 -18.50 5.07
N PHE A 80 -0.94 -18.05 4.27
CA PHE A 80 -0.68 -16.67 3.97
C PHE A 80 -1.35 -16.28 2.65
N GLU A 81 -2.07 -15.16 2.67
CA GLU A 81 -2.73 -14.55 1.53
C GLU A 81 -2.25 -13.11 1.41
N ALA A 82 -1.52 -12.80 0.33
CA ALA A 82 -0.96 -11.49 0.11
C ALA A 82 -1.86 -10.61 -0.77
N LYS A 83 -1.76 -9.29 -0.56
CA LYS A 83 -2.43 -8.27 -1.38
C LYS A 83 -1.50 -7.12 -1.70
N ALA A 84 -1.62 -6.64 -2.94
CA ALA A 84 -0.94 -5.43 -3.38
C ALA A 84 -1.36 -4.23 -2.54
N GLY A 85 -0.36 -3.44 -2.21
CA GLY A 85 -0.55 -2.17 -1.55
C GLY A 85 -1.25 -2.23 -0.18
N TRP A 86 -2.19 -1.30 0.06
CA TRP A 86 -3.02 -1.25 1.29
C TRP A 86 -4.29 -2.12 1.18
N LEU A 87 -4.41 -2.95 0.14
CA LEU A 87 -5.56 -3.83 -0.03
C LEU A 87 -5.52 -4.97 0.99
N LEU A 88 -6.70 -5.47 1.34
CA LEU A 88 -6.90 -6.62 2.20
C LEU A 88 -7.77 -7.65 1.47
N PRO A 89 -7.56 -8.96 1.71
CA PRO A 89 -8.36 -9.98 1.06
C PRO A 89 -9.82 -9.93 1.54
N GLY A 90 -10.74 -10.28 0.66
CA GLY A 90 -12.15 -10.40 1.01
C GLY A 90 -12.44 -11.65 1.84
N VAL A 91 -13.49 -11.62 2.66
CA VAL A 91 -13.93 -12.75 3.50
C VAL A 91 -14.19 -14.00 2.65
N GLU A 92 -14.82 -13.86 1.49
CA GLU A 92 -15.08 -14.98 0.58
C GLU A 92 -13.79 -15.63 0.05
N GLN A 93 -12.72 -14.84 -0.12
CA GLN A 93 -11.43 -15.36 -0.55
C GLN A 93 -10.76 -16.14 0.58
N LEU A 94 -10.78 -15.59 1.80
CA LEU A 94 -10.27 -16.24 2.99
C LEU A 94 -11.01 -17.55 3.31
N ALA A 95 -12.33 -17.57 3.13
CA ALA A 95 -13.17 -18.73 3.38
C ALA A 95 -12.73 -19.97 2.58
N ARG A 96 -12.15 -19.80 1.39
CA ARG A 96 -11.67 -20.90 0.51
C ARG A 96 -10.57 -21.75 1.13
N TYR A 97 -9.86 -21.25 2.14
CA TYR A 97 -8.74 -21.98 2.73
C TYR A 97 -9.05 -22.50 4.13
N THR A 98 -10.22 -22.14 4.70
CA THR A 98 -10.62 -22.56 6.05
C THR A 98 -10.70 -24.09 6.19
N SER A 99 -11.11 -24.79 5.13
CA SER A 99 -11.20 -26.24 5.04
C SER A 99 -9.84 -26.95 5.14
N SER A 100 -8.76 -26.27 4.73
CA SER A 100 -7.38 -26.80 4.74
C SER A 100 -6.68 -26.58 6.08
N ILE A 101 -7.13 -25.61 6.88
CA ILE A 101 -6.51 -25.28 8.17
C ILE A 101 -6.67 -26.45 9.15
N ARG A 102 -5.62 -26.73 9.91
CA ARG A 102 -5.52 -27.83 10.88
C ARG A 102 -4.93 -27.32 12.19
N GLY A 103 -5.25 -28.01 13.27
CA GLY A 103 -4.76 -27.68 14.61
C GLY A 103 -5.14 -26.26 15.05
N ASN A 104 -4.19 -25.55 15.65
CA ASN A 104 -4.29 -24.13 16.03
C ASN A 104 -3.85 -23.20 14.89
N GLY A 105 -3.95 -23.67 13.63
CA GLY A 105 -3.63 -22.90 12.45
C GLY A 105 -4.49 -21.66 12.27
N ALA A 106 -4.05 -20.75 11.40
CA ALA A 106 -4.73 -19.49 11.15
C ALA A 106 -4.55 -19.00 9.71
N LEU A 107 -5.43 -18.08 9.29
CA LEU A 107 -5.28 -17.33 8.05
C LEU A 107 -4.44 -16.07 8.35
N ILE A 108 -3.36 -15.90 7.61
CA ILE A 108 -2.46 -14.75 7.73
C ILE A 108 -2.63 -13.90 6.49
N THR A 109 -2.95 -12.62 6.66
CA THR A 109 -3.06 -11.67 5.55
C THR A 109 -1.81 -10.80 5.49
N LEU A 110 -1.21 -10.65 4.31
CA LEU A 110 0.01 -9.88 4.08
C LEU A 110 -0.28 -8.68 3.17
N SER A 111 -0.05 -7.47 3.63
CA SER A 111 -0.16 -6.26 2.80
C SER A 111 0.59 -5.09 3.45
N GLN A 112 0.46 -3.88 2.90
CA GLN A 112 0.96 -2.66 3.53
C GLN A 112 -0.07 -1.99 4.45
N ALA A 113 -1.28 -2.56 4.56
CA ALA A 113 -2.25 -2.15 5.57
C ALA A 113 -1.66 -2.20 6.98
N SER A 114 -2.02 -1.22 7.81
CA SER A 114 -1.68 -1.28 9.23
C SER A 114 -2.55 -2.31 9.94
N ARG A 115 -2.12 -2.80 11.11
CA ARG A 115 -2.95 -3.66 11.95
C ARG A 115 -4.27 -3.01 12.32
N ALA A 116 -4.27 -1.71 12.60
CA ALA A 116 -5.48 -0.95 12.91
C ALA A 116 -6.45 -0.93 11.73
N LEU A 117 -5.95 -0.65 10.52
CA LEU A 117 -6.76 -0.71 9.30
C LEU A 117 -7.33 -2.11 9.06
N ALA A 118 -6.51 -3.14 9.24
CA ALA A 118 -6.92 -4.52 9.06
C ALA A 118 -7.97 -4.96 10.09
N ALA A 119 -7.81 -4.61 11.37
CA ALA A 119 -8.80 -4.90 12.41
C ALA A 119 -10.17 -4.28 12.12
N HIS A 120 -10.20 -3.16 11.40
CA HIS A 120 -11.46 -2.51 11.00
C HIS A 120 -12.11 -3.17 9.76
N ARG A 121 -11.35 -3.87 8.91
CA ARG A 121 -11.83 -4.40 7.62
C ARG A 121 -11.94 -5.93 7.57
N LEU A 122 -11.12 -6.63 8.33
CA LEU A 122 -11.12 -8.08 8.39
C LEU A 122 -11.86 -8.53 9.64
N PRO A 123 -12.71 -9.56 9.55
CA PRO A 123 -13.26 -10.18 10.74
C PRO A 123 -12.12 -10.86 11.52
N PRO A 124 -12.24 -10.99 12.86
CA PRO A 124 -11.24 -11.67 13.67
C PRO A 124 -11.16 -13.18 13.35
N GLU A 125 -12.19 -13.74 12.74
CA GLU A 125 -12.26 -15.13 12.29
C GLU A 125 -13.11 -15.28 11.02
N VAL A 126 -12.84 -16.33 10.24
CA VAL A 126 -13.66 -16.76 9.10
C VAL A 126 -13.95 -18.25 9.25
N ASN A 127 -15.22 -18.63 9.30
CA ASN A 127 -15.66 -20.02 9.53
C ASN A 127 -14.99 -20.67 10.77
N GLY A 128 -14.80 -19.90 11.85
CA GLY A 128 -14.16 -20.36 13.09
C GLY A 128 -12.63 -20.49 13.02
N VAL A 129 -12.00 -20.09 11.90
CA VAL A 129 -10.55 -20.00 11.78
C VAL A 129 -10.08 -18.58 12.10
N PRO A 130 -9.11 -18.38 13.00
CA PRO A 130 -8.56 -17.06 13.30
C PRO A 130 -7.95 -16.38 12.07
N VAL A 131 -8.11 -15.05 11.99
CA VAL A 131 -7.47 -14.21 10.96
C VAL A 131 -6.50 -13.25 11.63
N PHE A 132 -5.25 -13.27 11.18
CA PHE A 132 -4.23 -12.31 11.59
C PHE A 132 -3.76 -11.47 10.41
N HIS A 133 -3.47 -10.20 10.67
CA HIS A 133 -2.82 -9.35 9.68
C HIS A 133 -1.34 -9.15 10.03
N LEU A 134 -0.48 -9.41 9.06
CA LEU A 134 0.96 -9.18 9.12
C LEU A 134 1.34 -8.10 8.09
N PRO A 135 1.61 -6.86 8.52
CA PRO A 135 2.05 -5.82 7.61
C PRO A 135 3.46 -6.11 7.05
N TRP A 136 3.71 -5.81 5.78
CA TRP A 136 5.06 -5.89 5.18
C TRP A 136 6.09 -5.03 5.91
N ARG A 137 5.65 -3.93 6.52
CA ARG A 137 6.51 -3.09 7.37
C ARG A 137 7.06 -3.86 8.57
N GLU A 138 6.24 -4.71 9.20
CA GLU A 138 6.69 -5.52 10.34
C GLU A 138 7.64 -6.64 9.90
N VAL A 139 7.43 -7.23 8.72
CA VAL A 139 8.39 -8.17 8.12
C VAL A 139 9.74 -7.48 7.88
N LEU A 140 9.75 -6.24 7.39
CA LEU A 140 10.98 -5.44 7.24
C LEU A 140 11.65 -5.15 8.58
N ASP A 141 10.87 -4.93 9.64
CA ASP A 141 11.39 -4.73 10.99
C ASP A 141 12.00 -6.04 11.54
N ASP A 142 11.33 -7.18 11.36
CA ASP A 142 11.88 -8.51 11.71
C ASP A 142 13.22 -8.77 11.02
N ILE A 143 13.31 -8.47 9.72
CA ILE A 143 14.57 -8.63 8.97
C ILE A 143 15.68 -7.78 9.59
N ARG A 144 15.40 -6.52 9.96
CA ARG A 144 16.39 -5.62 10.58
C ARG A 144 16.85 -6.09 11.96
N GLU A 145 15.95 -6.70 12.73
CA GLU A 145 16.26 -7.24 14.06
C GLU A 145 17.02 -8.58 14.00
N VAL A 146 16.78 -9.38 12.95
CA VAL A 146 17.43 -10.68 12.74
C VAL A 146 18.79 -10.54 12.07
N GLU A 147 18.94 -9.66 11.08
CA GLU A 147 20.15 -9.54 10.25
C GLU A 147 21.48 -9.41 11.04
N PRO A 148 21.57 -8.63 12.14
CA PRO A 148 22.80 -8.51 12.92
C PRO A 148 23.28 -9.82 13.57
N ARG A 149 22.37 -10.79 13.76
CA ARG A 149 22.63 -12.08 14.40
C ARG A 149 22.98 -13.17 13.38
N CYS A 150 22.59 -13.02 12.12
CA CYS A 150 22.87 -13.96 11.04
C CYS A 150 24.27 -13.80 10.45
N ARG A 151 24.79 -14.88 9.85
CA ARG A 151 26.12 -14.93 9.21
C ARG A 151 26.05 -15.63 7.86
N GLY A 152 27.07 -15.43 7.03
CA GLY A 152 27.21 -16.12 5.74
C GLY A 152 25.97 -15.99 4.85
N ARG A 153 25.46 -17.13 4.38
CA ARG A 153 24.32 -17.17 3.43
C ARG A 153 23.01 -16.65 4.02
N GLU A 154 22.74 -16.89 5.31
CA GLU A 154 21.53 -16.38 5.96
C GLU A 154 21.47 -14.85 5.88
N ARG A 155 22.58 -14.19 6.26
CA ARG A 155 22.70 -12.74 6.21
C ARG A 155 22.56 -12.20 4.78
N MET A 156 23.16 -12.88 3.81
CA MET A 156 23.04 -12.52 2.40
C MET A 156 21.57 -12.56 1.94
N TRP A 157 20.83 -13.63 2.23
CA TRP A 157 19.41 -13.70 1.83
C TRP A 157 18.53 -12.66 2.52
N LEU A 158 18.82 -12.32 3.78
CA LEU A 158 18.13 -11.22 4.47
C LEU A 158 18.40 -9.87 3.81
N GLN A 159 19.63 -9.63 3.35
CA GLN A 159 19.98 -8.40 2.65
C GLN A 159 19.29 -8.28 1.30
N GLU A 160 19.28 -9.36 0.53
CA GLU A 160 18.54 -9.47 -0.74
C GLU A 160 17.03 -9.20 -0.52
N LEU A 161 16.41 -9.89 0.46
CA LEU A 161 14.99 -9.71 0.75
C LEU A 161 14.67 -8.27 1.22
N ASN A 162 15.51 -7.70 2.09
CA ASN A 162 15.34 -6.32 2.57
C ASN A 162 15.44 -5.30 1.43
N GLN A 163 16.38 -5.49 0.50
CA GLN A 163 16.56 -4.61 -0.65
C GLN A 163 15.35 -4.71 -1.60
N TYR A 164 14.94 -5.93 -1.92
CA TYR A 164 13.76 -6.23 -2.73
C TYR A 164 12.48 -5.62 -2.13
N LEU A 165 12.16 -5.95 -0.87
CA LEU A 165 10.95 -5.45 -0.22
C LEU A 165 10.96 -3.93 -0.05
N LYS A 166 12.11 -3.27 0.15
CA LYS A 166 12.16 -1.80 0.19
C LYS A 166 11.79 -1.15 -1.14
N GLY A 167 12.09 -1.81 -2.26
CA GLY A 167 11.68 -1.38 -3.60
C GLY A 167 10.18 -1.50 -3.79
N VAL A 168 9.62 -2.68 -3.48
CA VAL A 168 8.20 -2.97 -3.76
C VAL A 168 7.24 -2.39 -2.71
N VAL A 169 7.64 -2.35 -1.44
CA VAL A 169 6.83 -1.74 -0.37
C VAL A 169 6.79 -0.20 -0.54
N ARG A 170 7.67 0.40 -1.33
CA ARG A 170 7.50 1.79 -1.78
C ARG A 170 6.60 1.80 -3.02
N MET A 171 5.29 1.89 -2.79
CA MET A 171 4.22 1.74 -3.79
C MET A 171 4.20 2.72 -4.97
N VAL A 172 5.06 3.73 -5.04
CA VAL A 172 5.00 4.70 -6.14
C VAL A 172 6.36 4.83 -6.77
N ASP A 173 6.44 4.48 -8.06
CA ASP A 173 7.61 4.74 -8.88
C ASP A 173 7.92 6.24 -8.80
N VAL A 174 9.09 6.60 -8.26
CA VAL A 174 9.48 8.00 -8.06
C VAL A 174 9.47 8.79 -9.38
N ALA A 175 9.67 8.10 -10.52
CA ALA A 175 9.64 8.66 -11.85
C ALA A 175 8.22 8.89 -12.41
N ASP A 176 7.19 8.31 -11.79
CA ASP A 176 5.80 8.54 -12.20
C ASP A 176 5.42 10.03 -12.00
N SER A 177 5.08 10.70 -13.09
CA SER A 177 4.71 12.11 -13.16
C SER A 177 3.20 12.35 -13.17
N TRP A 178 2.36 11.35 -12.90
CA TRP A 178 0.91 11.54 -12.78
C TRP A 178 0.54 12.31 -11.51
N ALA A 179 -0.24 13.38 -11.70
CA ALA A 179 -0.89 14.14 -10.63
C ALA A 179 -2.37 13.80 -10.53
N TYR A 180 -2.86 13.53 -9.33
CA TYR A 180 -4.28 13.33 -9.06
C TYR A 180 -4.93 14.68 -8.70
N CYS A 181 -5.83 15.15 -9.57
CA CYS A 181 -6.47 16.44 -9.46
C CYS A 181 -7.77 16.37 -8.63
N VAL A 182 -7.85 17.24 -7.62
CA VAL A 182 -8.94 17.32 -6.65
C VAL A 182 -9.48 18.75 -6.58
N ALA A 183 -10.82 18.87 -6.56
CA ALA A 183 -11.48 20.15 -6.29
C ALA A 183 -11.56 20.38 -4.78
N LEU A 184 -11.08 21.53 -4.32
CA LEU A 184 -11.23 21.96 -2.92
C LEU A 184 -12.33 23.02 -2.79
N ASN A 185 -12.95 23.05 -1.62
CA ASN A 185 -13.97 24.01 -1.20
C ASN A 185 -13.67 24.48 0.24
N ASP A 186 -14.45 25.43 0.74
CA ASP A 186 -14.34 25.93 2.11
C ASP A 186 -15.11 25.08 3.13
N GLU A 187 -15.48 23.84 2.75
CA GLU A 187 -16.17 22.90 3.64
C GLU A 187 -15.23 22.46 4.76
N ARG A 188 -15.79 22.39 5.98
CA ARG A 188 -15.08 22.03 7.20
C ARG A 188 -15.52 20.64 7.66
N PRO A 189 -14.69 19.60 7.48
CA PRO A 189 -15.07 18.24 7.85
C PRO A 189 -15.37 18.13 9.35
N GLY A 190 -16.50 17.50 9.68
CA GLY A 190 -16.98 17.35 11.06
C GLY A 190 -17.28 18.66 11.78
N ASP A 191 -17.70 19.70 11.05
CA ASP A 191 -17.91 21.06 11.56
C ASP A 191 -16.69 21.62 12.32
N GLY A 192 -15.50 21.13 11.96
CA GLY A 192 -14.24 21.47 12.59
C GLY A 192 -13.76 22.89 12.30
N PRO A 193 -12.61 23.29 12.84
CA PRO A 193 -12.06 24.63 12.65
C PRO A 193 -11.39 24.84 11.28
N ILE A 194 -10.99 23.76 10.61
CA ILE A 194 -10.12 23.77 9.42
C ILE A 194 -10.90 23.27 8.21
N SER A 195 -10.85 24.02 7.11
CA SER A 195 -11.41 23.66 5.81
C SER A 195 -10.44 22.80 4.99
N PHE A 196 -10.94 22.14 3.95
CA PHE A 196 -10.08 21.38 3.04
C PHE A 196 -8.99 22.22 2.36
N LYS A 197 -9.25 23.51 2.09
CA LYS A 197 -8.20 24.43 1.59
C LYS A 197 -7.13 24.67 2.65
N GLU A 198 -7.52 25.00 3.88
CA GLU A 198 -6.59 25.26 4.98
C GLU A 198 -5.72 24.03 5.31
N PHE A 199 -6.27 22.80 5.24
CA PHE A 199 -5.46 21.57 5.36
C PHE A 199 -4.28 21.54 4.38
N VAL A 200 -4.52 21.91 3.12
CA VAL A 200 -3.48 21.92 2.08
C VAL A 200 -2.53 23.11 2.28
N GLN A 201 -3.08 24.31 2.39
CA GLN A 201 -2.32 25.56 2.33
C GLN A 201 -1.52 25.83 3.60
N GLU A 202 -2.06 25.49 4.76
CA GLU A 202 -1.48 25.83 6.07
C GLU A 202 -0.85 24.63 6.76
N HIS A 203 -1.44 23.44 6.58
CA HIS A 203 -0.99 22.23 7.27
C HIS A 203 -0.16 21.29 6.38
N GLY A 204 -0.06 21.55 5.08
CA GLY A 204 0.71 20.70 4.16
C GLY A 204 0.20 19.25 4.14
N THR A 205 -1.12 19.06 4.29
CA THR A 205 -1.72 17.74 4.32
C THR A 205 -3.03 17.71 3.54
N TYR A 206 -3.41 16.51 3.09
CA TYR A 206 -4.71 16.28 2.50
C TYR A 206 -5.15 14.86 2.84
N PHE A 207 -6.45 14.63 2.97
CA PHE A 207 -6.98 13.30 3.18
C PHE A 207 -8.26 13.07 2.40
N HIS A 208 -8.55 11.80 2.13
CA HIS A 208 -9.80 11.38 1.52
C HIS A 208 -10.16 9.95 1.92
N PRO A 209 -11.43 9.54 1.77
CA PRO A 209 -11.85 8.17 1.98
C PRO A 209 -11.04 7.18 1.15
N PHE A 210 -10.58 6.10 1.75
CA PHE A 210 -9.71 5.14 1.08
C PHE A 210 -10.49 4.19 0.18
N GLY A 211 -10.31 4.34 -1.15
CA GLY A 211 -10.83 3.41 -2.16
C GLY A 211 -12.34 3.47 -2.44
N THR A 212 -13.08 4.40 -1.84
CA THR A 212 -14.54 4.50 -1.99
C THR A 212 -14.94 5.66 -2.88
N GLY A 213 -16.05 5.58 -3.62
CA GLY A 213 -16.56 6.73 -4.39
C GLY A 213 -15.62 7.26 -5.48
N GLY A 214 -14.74 6.41 -6.03
CA GLY A 214 -13.76 6.78 -7.06
C GLY A 214 -12.48 7.44 -6.52
N TRP A 215 -12.26 7.41 -5.20
CA TRP A 215 -10.96 7.70 -4.62
C TRP A 215 -9.96 6.57 -4.90
N PRO A 216 -8.67 6.89 -5.03
CA PRO A 216 -7.67 5.90 -5.40
C PRO A 216 -7.39 4.89 -4.28
N LEU A 217 -6.98 3.69 -4.69
CA LEU A 217 -6.48 2.60 -3.82
C LEU A 217 -4.96 2.67 -3.62
N GLU A 218 -4.28 3.40 -4.50
CA GLU A 218 -2.84 3.64 -4.47
C GLU A 218 -2.59 5.15 -4.34
N PRO A 219 -1.56 5.57 -3.59
CA PRO A 219 -1.23 6.95 -3.41
C PRO A 219 -0.75 7.56 -4.72
N ALA A 220 -1.15 8.81 -4.95
CA ALA A 220 -0.61 9.59 -6.04
C ALA A 220 0.80 10.09 -5.68
N ASN A 221 1.71 10.17 -6.66
CA ASN A 221 2.98 10.85 -6.48
C ASN A 221 2.81 12.36 -6.35
N PHE A 222 1.81 12.92 -7.04
CA PHE A 222 1.49 14.33 -7.00
C PHE A 222 0.00 14.53 -6.75
N LEU A 223 -0.34 15.53 -5.96
CA LEU A 223 -1.71 16.01 -5.79
C LEU A 223 -1.82 17.41 -6.38
N ALA A 224 -2.86 17.62 -7.18
CA ALA A 224 -3.15 18.87 -7.87
C ALA A 224 -4.48 19.41 -7.35
N PHE A 225 -4.48 20.62 -6.78
CA PHE A 225 -5.64 21.20 -6.13
C PHE A 225 -6.20 22.38 -6.93
N ARG A 226 -7.50 22.34 -7.18
CA ARG A 226 -8.22 23.37 -7.92
C ARG A 226 -9.39 23.94 -7.12
N TRP A 227 -9.61 25.24 -7.25
CA TRP A 227 -10.79 25.94 -6.73
C TRP A 227 -11.02 27.23 -7.53
N GLU A 228 -12.22 27.79 -7.45
CA GLU A 228 -12.60 29.06 -8.12
C GLU A 228 -12.39 29.07 -9.65
N GLY A 229 -12.37 27.91 -10.29
CA GLY A 229 -12.15 27.81 -11.75
C GLY A 229 -10.69 27.72 -12.17
N TRP A 230 -9.76 27.56 -11.23
CA TRP A 230 -8.32 27.50 -11.49
C TRP A 230 -7.66 26.30 -10.81
N LEU A 231 -6.69 25.69 -11.48
CA LEU A 231 -5.67 24.90 -10.80
C LEU A 231 -4.71 25.87 -10.10
N ARG A 232 -4.51 25.67 -8.80
CA ARG A 232 -3.85 26.64 -7.93
C ARG A 232 -2.57 26.09 -7.34
N GLU A 233 -2.59 24.83 -6.89
CA GLU A 233 -1.45 24.23 -6.22
C GLU A 233 -1.21 22.81 -6.72
N VAL A 234 0.06 22.44 -6.84
CA VAL A 234 0.49 21.07 -7.14
C VAL A 234 1.60 20.71 -6.18
N HIS A 235 1.47 19.62 -5.47
CA HIS A 235 2.43 19.17 -4.48
C HIS A 235 2.94 17.79 -4.83
N ARG A 236 4.23 17.57 -4.60
CA ARG A 236 4.75 16.20 -4.48
C ARG A 236 4.28 15.61 -3.16
N VAL A 237 3.77 14.39 -3.19
CA VAL A 237 3.50 13.61 -1.99
C VAL A 237 4.84 13.10 -1.43
N ILE A 238 5.10 13.41 -0.16
CA ILE A 238 6.32 13.00 0.54
C ILE A 238 6.06 11.98 1.64
N GLY A 239 4.78 11.72 1.96
CA GLY A 239 4.34 10.71 2.90
C GLY A 239 2.92 10.28 2.61
N THR A 240 2.61 9.01 2.87
CA THR A 240 1.25 8.47 2.77
C THR A 240 1.01 7.48 3.89
N GLU A 241 -0.16 7.57 4.49
CA GLU A 241 -0.67 6.59 5.44
C GLU A 241 -2.14 6.30 5.16
N VAL A 242 -2.60 5.09 5.50
CA VAL A 242 -4.03 4.77 5.57
C VAL A 242 -4.38 4.47 7.02
N ILE A 243 -5.24 5.30 7.60
CA ILE A 243 -5.73 5.11 8.96
C ILE A 243 -7.17 4.61 8.95
N ALA A 244 -7.56 3.92 10.02
CA ALA A 244 -8.89 3.32 10.13
C ALA A 244 -9.98 4.35 10.46
N ASP A 245 -9.63 5.38 11.24
CA ASP A 245 -10.56 6.38 11.77
C ASP A 245 -9.86 7.75 11.84
N LEU A 246 -10.45 8.79 11.23
CA LEU A 246 -9.88 10.15 11.25
C LEU A 246 -9.90 10.78 12.64
N SER A 247 -10.82 10.37 13.52
CA SER A 247 -10.96 10.93 14.87
C SER A 247 -9.77 10.61 15.78
N ASP A 248 -8.99 9.58 15.43
CA ASP A 248 -7.71 9.26 16.08
C ASP A 248 -6.68 10.39 15.93
N LEU A 249 -6.71 11.10 14.79
CA LEU A 249 -5.85 12.25 14.52
C LEU A 249 -6.54 13.58 14.84
N TYR A 250 -7.81 13.71 14.46
CA TYR A 250 -8.58 14.93 14.59
C TYR A 250 -9.75 14.70 15.54
N ARG A 251 -9.47 14.84 16.84
CA ARG A 251 -10.44 14.58 17.93
C ARG A 251 -11.80 15.28 17.75
N TRP A 252 -11.85 16.45 17.11
CA TRP A 252 -13.10 17.18 16.86
C TRP A 252 -14.02 16.47 15.84
N MET A 253 -13.51 15.49 15.09
CA MET A 253 -14.28 14.68 14.16
C MET A 253 -14.93 13.45 14.81
N ALA A 254 -14.87 13.30 16.13
CA ALA A 254 -15.40 12.11 16.82
C ALA A 254 -16.92 11.90 16.64
N ASP A 255 -17.68 12.98 16.41
CA ASP A 255 -19.13 12.90 16.15
C ASP A 255 -19.46 12.93 14.65
N TYR A 256 -18.45 12.94 13.78
CA TYR A 256 -18.62 13.01 12.34
C TYR A 256 -18.67 11.58 11.74
N PRO A 257 -19.82 11.09 11.25
CA PRO A 257 -19.94 9.69 10.81
C PRO A 257 -18.94 9.29 9.74
N GLU A 258 -18.61 10.21 8.83
CA GLU A 258 -17.68 9.97 7.76
C GLU A 258 -16.22 9.87 8.22
N ALA A 259 -15.90 10.20 9.49
CA ALA A 259 -14.58 9.99 10.09
C ALA A 259 -14.30 8.51 10.40
N HIS A 260 -15.35 7.74 10.74
CA HIS A 260 -15.28 6.33 11.17
C HIS A 260 -15.23 5.35 9.99
N ARG A 261 -14.35 5.65 9.04
CA ARG A 261 -14.01 4.75 7.95
C ARG A 261 -12.55 4.98 7.56
N PRO A 262 -11.95 4.06 6.80
CA PRO A 262 -10.57 4.25 6.39
C PRO A 262 -10.35 5.46 5.49
N HIS A 263 -9.30 6.23 5.79
CA HIS A 263 -8.86 7.38 5.00
C HIS A 263 -7.40 7.25 4.61
N MET A 264 -7.09 7.64 3.38
CA MET A 264 -5.73 7.90 2.95
C MET A 264 -5.37 9.34 3.32
N ILE A 265 -4.21 9.50 3.96
CA ILE A 265 -3.65 10.77 4.39
C ILE A 265 -2.33 10.98 3.67
N TYR A 266 -2.15 12.19 3.15
CA TYR A 266 -0.95 12.61 2.45
C TYR A 266 -0.22 13.67 3.25
N THR A 267 1.10 13.51 3.35
CA THR A 267 2.01 14.60 3.68
C THR A 267 2.48 15.23 2.38
N LEU A 268 2.25 16.53 2.23
CA LEU A 268 2.56 17.29 1.03
C LEU A 268 3.93 17.96 1.18
N GLY A 269 4.74 17.84 0.14
CA GLY A 269 5.94 18.67 -0.02
C GLY A 269 5.58 20.11 -0.40
N PRO A 270 6.59 20.98 -0.58
CA PRO A 270 6.38 22.34 -1.05
C PRO A 270 5.59 22.36 -2.37
N ALA A 271 4.74 23.38 -2.54
CA ALA A 271 4.04 23.60 -3.80
C ALA A 271 5.04 23.83 -4.94
N LEU A 272 4.80 23.19 -6.08
CA LEU A 272 5.51 23.45 -7.31
C LEU A 272 5.23 24.88 -7.77
N ARG A 273 6.23 25.51 -8.39
CA ARG A 273 6.10 26.89 -8.87
C ARG A 273 5.56 26.91 -10.29
N PHE A 274 4.38 27.48 -10.47
CA PHE A 274 3.75 27.74 -11.77
C PHE A 274 2.71 28.86 -11.61
N GLU A 275 2.31 29.48 -12.71
CA GLU A 275 1.19 30.43 -12.71
C GLU A 275 -0.14 29.68 -12.66
N PRO A 276 -1.15 30.10 -11.88
CA PRO A 276 -2.44 29.43 -11.82
C PRO A 276 -3.05 29.17 -13.21
N ILE A 277 -3.47 27.94 -13.46
CA ILE A 277 -3.94 27.51 -14.78
C ILE A 277 -5.47 27.54 -14.80
N PRO A 278 -6.11 28.24 -15.75
CA PRO A 278 -7.56 28.27 -15.84
C PRO A 278 -8.09 26.87 -16.20
N ASN A 279 -9.28 26.53 -15.71
CA ASN A 279 -9.86 25.23 -16.02
C ASN A 279 -10.08 24.99 -17.52
N GLY A 280 -10.43 26.03 -18.29
CA GLY A 280 -10.78 25.93 -19.71
C GLY A 280 -12.15 25.28 -19.99
N THR A 281 -12.80 24.72 -18.98
CA THR A 281 -14.16 24.18 -19.04
C THR A 281 -14.82 24.17 -17.65
N THR A 282 -16.11 23.89 -17.59
CA THR A 282 -16.80 23.67 -16.32
C THR A 282 -16.55 22.23 -15.85
N TYR A 283 -15.63 22.08 -14.89
CA TYR A 283 -15.52 20.85 -14.12
C TYR A 283 -16.54 20.85 -12.99
N ARG A 284 -17.39 19.81 -12.91
CA ARG A 284 -18.09 19.46 -11.66
C ARG A 284 -17.06 19.09 -10.58
N ALA A 285 -17.46 18.57 -9.42
CA ALA A 285 -16.55 18.02 -8.41
C ALA A 285 -15.81 16.72 -8.85
N ARG A 286 -15.57 16.54 -10.16
CA ARG A 286 -14.85 15.40 -10.73
C ARG A 286 -13.38 15.45 -10.33
N ARG A 287 -12.86 14.28 -9.98
CA ARG A 287 -11.44 13.98 -9.75
C ARG A 287 -10.88 13.22 -10.94
N PHE A 288 -9.61 13.43 -11.29
CA PHE A 288 -8.98 12.79 -12.44
C PHE A 288 -7.45 12.83 -12.35
N LYS A 289 -6.77 11.95 -13.09
CA LYS A 289 -5.30 11.99 -13.24
C LYS A 289 -4.91 12.86 -14.44
N VAL A 290 -3.81 13.60 -14.31
CA VAL A 290 -3.22 14.43 -15.36
C VAL A 290 -1.70 14.37 -15.27
N LEU A 291 -1.00 14.32 -16.40
CA LEU A 291 0.47 14.30 -16.41
C LEU A 291 1.04 15.67 -16.03
N LEU A 292 2.08 15.69 -15.20
CA LEU A 292 2.69 16.93 -14.72
C LEU A 292 3.27 17.78 -15.85
N ASP A 293 3.91 17.18 -16.85
CA ASP A 293 4.43 17.89 -18.02
C ASP A 293 3.31 18.54 -18.85
N GLN A 294 2.15 17.89 -18.94
CA GLN A 294 0.98 18.45 -19.61
C GLN A 294 0.38 19.63 -18.81
N LEU A 295 0.38 19.56 -17.47
CA LEU A 295 0.03 20.70 -16.64
C LEU A 295 0.95 21.90 -16.88
N LEU A 296 2.25 21.67 -17.00
CA LEU A 296 3.23 22.76 -17.13
C LEU A 296 3.30 23.37 -18.55
N THR A 297 2.68 22.74 -19.54
CA THR A 297 2.76 23.16 -20.96
C THR A 297 1.43 23.61 -21.55
N ALA A 298 0.29 23.14 -21.04
CA ALA A 298 -1.02 23.52 -21.55
C ALA A 298 -1.46 24.91 -21.07
N SER A 299 -2.32 25.57 -21.85
CA SER A 299 -2.89 26.87 -21.44
C SER A 299 -4.09 26.71 -20.51
N THR A 300 -4.72 25.53 -20.50
CA THR A 300 -5.85 25.20 -19.62
C THR A 300 -5.75 23.80 -19.04
N LEU A 301 -6.39 23.56 -17.90
CA LEU A 301 -6.49 22.23 -17.29
C LEU A 301 -7.21 21.23 -18.21
N TYR A 302 -8.21 21.70 -18.96
CA TYR A 302 -8.93 20.89 -19.94
C TYR A 302 -8.03 20.37 -21.07
N GLU A 303 -7.17 21.22 -21.61
CA GLU A 303 -6.17 20.82 -22.60
C GLU A 303 -5.18 19.81 -22.02
N ALA A 304 -4.64 20.08 -20.82
CA ALA A 304 -3.70 19.19 -20.14
C ALA A 304 -4.28 17.79 -19.90
N GLU A 305 -5.51 17.72 -19.39
CA GLU A 305 -6.20 16.46 -19.15
C GLU A 305 -6.47 15.70 -20.47
N THR A 306 -6.92 16.42 -21.50
CA THR A 306 -7.22 15.82 -22.81
C THR A 306 -5.96 15.24 -23.45
N ALA A 307 -4.86 15.99 -23.44
CA ALA A 307 -3.57 15.54 -23.94
C ALA A 307 -3.04 14.32 -23.15
N SER A 308 -3.14 14.37 -21.82
CA SER A 308 -2.75 13.24 -20.96
C SER A 308 -3.52 11.97 -21.29
N ARG A 309 -4.83 12.07 -21.51
CA ARG A 309 -5.68 10.92 -21.91
C ARG A 309 -5.34 10.38 -23.30
N LEU A 310 -4.88 11.22 -24.22
CA LEU A 310 -4.46 10.78 -25.55
C LEU A 310 -3.13 10.03 -25.47
N LEU A 311 -2.16 10.54 -24.70
CA LEU A 311 -0.88 9.87 -24.46
C LEU A 311 -1.09 8.50 -23.79
N ALA A 312 -1.94 8.43 -22.77
CA ALA A 312 -2.22 7.18 -22.06
C ALA A 312 -2.92 6.10 -22.92
N LYS A 313 -3.48 6.46 -24.09
CA LYS A 313 -4.05 5.49 -25.04
C LYS A 313 -3.04 4.98 -26.06
N ASN A 314 -1.91 5.66 -26.22
CA ASN A 314 -0.90 5.40 -27.23
C ASN A 314 0.32 4.64 -26.67
N ILE A 315 0.30 4.32 -25.37
CA ILE A 315 1.27 3.50 -24.64
C ILE A 315 0.56 2.19 -24.29
#